data_AF-A0A7V3EMA4-F1
#
_entry.id   AF-A0A7V3EMA4-F1
#
_cell.length_a   1.000
_cell.length_b   1.000
_cell.length_c   1.000
_cell.angle_alpha   90.00
_cell.angle_beta   90.00
_cell.angle_gamma   90.00
#
_symmetry.space_group_name_H-M   'P 1'
#
loop_
_entity.id
_entity.type
_entity.pdbx_description
1 polymer ?
#
loop_
_entity_poly.entity_id
_entity_poly.type
_entity_poly.pdbx_seq_one_letter_code
_entity_poly.pdbx_strand_id
1 'polypeptide(L)'
;MRGQRSQEDARKLAQDHQAPRTDDPFVEINAADAARLGIADGDPVAVQVDGVAVSVRAHVNGAAPQGTVLLPRHLSEEPTPLTIATGMLSKA
;
A
#
# COMPACT_ATOMS: atom_id res chain seq x y z
N MET A 1 -3.99 0.31 50.45
CA MET A 1 -4.64 0.50 49.13
C MET A 1 -3.85 1.49 48.25
N ARG A 2 -2.70 1.08 47.68
CA ARG A 2 -1.97 1.80 46.60
C ARG A 2 -1.25 0.75 45.77
N GLY A 3 -1.57 0.64 44.49
CA GLY A 3 -0.94 -0.35 43.60
C GLY A 3 -1.55 -0.44 42.22
N GLN A 4 -2.75 0.13 42.01
CA GLN A 4 -3.44 0.07 40.72
C GLN A 4 -3.08 1.23 39.76
N ARG A 5 -2.48 2.33 40.23
CA ARG A 5 -2.16 3.50 39.38
C ARG A 5 -0.92 3.33 38.48
N SER A 6 0.10 2.56 38.89
CA SER A 6 1.31 2.36 38.07
C SER A 6 1.11 1.47 36.84
N GLN A 7 0.06 0.65 36.80
CA GLN A 7 -0.25 -0.15 35.60
C GLN A 7 -0.99 0.66 34.53
N GLU A 8 -1.69 1.72 34.94
CA GLU A 8 -2.45 2.58 34.02
C GLU A 8 -1.50 3.51 33.25
N ASP A 9 -0.47 4.04 33.93
CA ASP A 9 0.56 4.88 33.30
C ASP A 9 1.44 4.09 32.31
N ALA A 10 1.76 2.82 32.62
CA ALA A 10 2.53 1.96 31.71
C ALA A 10 1.75 1.59 30.44
N ARG A 11 0.42 1.46 30.52
CA ARG A 11 -0.44 1.26 29.35
C ARG A 11 -0.53 2.52 28.49
N LYS A 12 -0.54 3.68 29.12
CA LYS A 12 -0.62 4.98 28.43
C LYS A 12 0.68 5.33 27.70
N LEU A 13 1.84 4.91 28.22
CA LEU A 13 3.14 5.09 27.55
C LEU A 13 3.37 4.15 26.35
N ALA A 14 2.66 3.02 26.28
CA ALA A 14 2.69 2.15 25.10
C ALA A 14 1.83 2.67 23.94
N GLN A 15 1.01 3.71 24.17
CA GLN A 15 0.05 4.23 23.19
C GLN A 15 0.55 5.44 22.39
N ASP A 16 1.68 6.05 22.76
CA ASP A 16 2.16 7.32 22.19
C ASP A 16 3.34 7.17 21.21
N HIS A 17 3.33 6.16 20.32
CA HIS A 17 4.32 6.05 19.21
C HIS A 17 3.64 5.77 17.86
N GLN A 18 2.64 6.56 17.50
CA GLN A 18 2.11 6.60 16.14
C GLN A 18 2.09 8.04 15.60
N ALA A 19 3.08 8.38 14.78
CA ALA A 19 2.97 9.10 13.50
C ALA A 19 4.31 9.78 13.12
N PRO A 20 4.65 9.91 11.83
CA PRO A 20 3.78 9.74 10.66
C PRO A 20 4.02 8.38 10.00
N ARG A 21 3.00 7.51 9.95
CA ARG A 21 3.04 6.34 9.07
C ARG A 21 2.59 6.81 7.70
N THR A 22 3.58 7.24 6.92
CA THR A 22 3.76 7.05 5.48
C THR A 22 2.63 7.49 4.53
N ASP A 23 3.03 8.06 3.40
CA ASP A 23 2.14 8.41 2.28
C ASP A 23 1.20 7.24 1.92
N ASP A 24 -0.03 7.55 1.49
CA ASP A 24 -1.05 6.56 1.12
C ASP A 24 -0.45 5.45 0.22
N PRO A 25 -0.76 4.17 0.44
CA PRO A 25 -0.24 3.09 -0.39
C PRO A 25 -0.56 3.33 -1.85
N PHE A 26 0.47 3.20 -2.68
CA PHE A 26 0.37 3.43 -4.12
C PHE A 26 0.99 2.30 -4.94
N VAL A 27 0.62 2.25 -6.22
CA VAL A 27 1.27 1.42 -7.23
C VAL A 27 1.74 2.32 -8.37
N GLU A 28 2.99 2.16 -8.80
CA GLU A 28 3.49 2.88 -9.97
C GLU A 28 3.10 2.16 -11.26
N ILE A 29 2.52 2.93 -12.19
CA ILE A 29 2.04 2.44 -13.47
C ILE A 29 2.57 3.34 -14.59
N ASN A 30 2.99 2.73 -15.69
CA ASN A 30 3.37 3.45 -16.90
C ASN A 30 2.17 4.17 -17.54
N ALA A 31 2.35 5.39 -18.07
CA ALA A 31 1.26 6.14 -18.70
C ALA A 31 0.56 5.40 -19.85
N ALA A 32 1.29 4.64 -20.67
CA ALA A 32 0.69 3.91 -21.79
C ALA A 32 -0.30 2.84 -21.29
N ASP A 33 0.05 2.15 -20.20
CA ASP A 33 -0.83 1.15 -19.58
C ASP A 33 -1.97 1.81 -18.80
N ALA A 34 -1.70 2.88 -18.07
CA ALA A 34 -2.72 3.65 -17.37
C ALA A 34 -3.80 4.16 -18.35
N ALA A 35 -3.38 4.74 -19.48
CA ALA A 35 -4.28 5.19 -20.53
C ALA A 35 -5.08 4.03 -21.14
N ARG A 36 -4.43 2.88 -21.41
CA ARG A 36 -5.11 1.68 -21.93
C ARG A 36 -6.14 1.11 -20.95
N LEU A 37 -5.90 1.23 -19.65
CA LEU A 37 -6.77 0.73 -18.59
C LEU A 37 -7.77 1.76 -18.06
N GLY A 38 -7.73 3.02 -18.55
CA GLY A 38 -8.63 4.09 -18.10
C GLY A 38 -8.36 4.55 -16.65
N ILE A 39 -7.11 4.43 -16.21
CA ILE A 39 -6.64 4.78 -14.86
C ILE A 39 -5.96 6.15 -14.93
N ALA A 40 -6.39 7.07 -14.09
CA ALA A 40 -5.75 8.36 -13.88
C ALA A 40 -4.81 8.32 -12.65
N ASP A 41 -3.89 9.29 -12.56
CA ASP A 41 -3.07 9.45 -11.35
C ASP A 41 -3.97 9.70 -10.13
N GLY A 42 -3.68 9.00 -9.05
CA GLY A 42 -4.46 9.02 -7.84
C GLY A 42 -5.77 8.21 -7.90
N ASP A 43 -6.09 7.48 -8.97
CA ASP A 43 -7.29 6.62 -8.96
C ASP A 43 -7.13 5.45 -7.96
N PRO A 44 -8.20 5.01 -7.30
CA PRO A 44 -8.17 3.76 -6.55
C PRO A 44 -8.06 2.57 -7.52
N VAL A 45 -7.13 1.66 -7.24
CA VAL A 45 -6.87 0.48 -8.06
C VAL A 45 -6.67 -0.75 -7.19
N ALA A 46 -7.06 -1.91 -7.73
CA ALA A 46 -6.84 -3.21 -7.12
C ALA A 46 -5.77 -3.97 -7.91
N VAL A 47 -4.75 -4.44 -7.20
CA VAL A 47 -3.66 -5.28 -7.73
C VAL A 47 -3.88 -6.70 -7.22
N GLN A 48 -4.03 -7.66 -8.14
CA GLN A 48 -4.17 -9.08 -7.80
C GLN A 48 -2.95 -9.87 -8.29
N VAL A 49 -2.25 -10.53 -7.36
CA VAL A 49 -1.08 -11.37 -7.64
C VAL A 49 -1.13 -12.61 -6.74
N ASP A 50 -0.96 -13.80 -7.30
CA ASP A 50 -0.88 -15.06 -6.54
C ASP A 50 -2.04 -15.29 -5.54
N GLY A 51 -3.24 -14.78 -5.85
CA GLY A 51 -4.43 -14.89 -4.99
C GLY A 51 -4.53 -13.86 -3.87
N VAL A 52 -3.56 -12.94 -3.75
CA VAL A 52 -3.60 -11.78 -2.86
C VAL A 52 -4.11 -10.57 -3.64
N ALA A 53 -4.97 -9.76 -3.03
CA ALA A 53 -5.58 -8.60 -3.66
C ALA A 53 -5.35 -7.34 -2.81
N VAL A 54 -4.53 -6.42 -3.29
CA VAL A 54 -4.19 -5.19 -2.57
C VAL A 54 -4.88 -3.99 -3.21
N SER A 55 -5.57 -3.17 -2.42
CA SER A 55 -6.18 -1.91 -2.87
C SER A 55 -5.28 -0.73 -2.52
N VAL A 56 -4.89 0.04 -3.54
CA VAL A 56 -3.92 1.15 -3.43
C VAL A 56 -4.29 2.29 -4.39
N ARG A 57 -3.59 3.42 -4.33
CA ARG A 57 -3.75 4.52 -5.30
C ARG A 57 -2.82 4.33 -6.49
N ALA A 58 -3.27 4.63 -7.70
CA ALA A 58 -2.42 4.65 -8.87
C ALA A 58 -1.46 5.85 -8.79
N HIS A 59 -0.20 5.62 -9.11
CA HIS A 59 0.77 6.67 -9.39
C HIS A 59 1.22 6.55 -10.84
N VAL A 60 0.77 7.45 -11.71
CA VAL A 60 1.02 7.39 -13.15
C VAL A 60 2.26 8.22 -13.50
N ASN A 61 3.10 7.70 -14.39
CA ASN A 61 4.40 8.28 -14.77
C ASN A 61 5.49 8.16 -13.68
N GLY A 62 5.42 7.11 -12.86
CA GLY A 62 6.52 6.67 -12.00
C GLY A 62 7.67 5.98 -12.76
N ALA A 63 8.48 5.20 -12.05
CA ALA A 63 9.63 4.47 -12.59
C ALA A 63 9.26 3.15 -13.31
N ALA A 64 7.98 2.78 -13.33
CA ALA A 64 7.51 1.52 -13.92
C ALA A 64 7.65 1.48 -15.46
N PRO A 65 8.39 0.49 -16.01
CA PRO A 65 8.40 0.21 -17.44
C PRO A 65 7.02 -0.21 -17.95
N GLN A 66 6.75 -0.02 -19.24
CA GLN A 66 5.52 -0.51 -19.87
C GLN A 66 5.38 -2.03 -19.69
N GLY A 67 4.15 -2.48 -19.40
CA GLY A 67 3.82 -3.89 -19.11
C GLY A 67 4.17 -4.35 -17.70
N THR A 68 4.71 -3.47 -16.85
CA THR A 68 5.09 -3.77 -15.46
C THR A 68 4.45 -2.75 -14.52
N VAL A 69 4.21 -3.16 -13.27
CA VAL A 69 3.79 -2.29 -12.19
C VAL A 69 4.73 -2.45 -11.00
N LEU A 70 4.98 -1.38 -10.26
CA LEU A 70 5.80 -1.43 -9.04
C LEU A 70 4.91 -1.20 -7.83
N LEU A 71 4.88 -2.16 -6.92
CA LEU A 71 4.14 -2.09 -5.66
C LEU A 71 5.14 -2.01 -4.49
N PRO A 72 5.33 -0.83 -3.88
CA PRO A 72 6.22 -0.68 -2.74
C PRO A 72 5.75 -1.52 -1.54
N ARG A 73 6.63 -2.38 -1.05
CA ARG A 73 6.31 -3.40 -0.03
C ARG A 73 5.91 -2.87 1.34
N HIS A 74 6.31 -1.65 1.68
CA HIS A 74 6.18 -1.11 3.03
C HIS A 74 4.96 -0.21 3.22
N LEU A 75 4.06 -0.16 2.23
CA LEU A 75 2.89 0.73 2.27
C LEU A 75 1.55 0.01 2.43
N SER A 76 1.48 -1.31 2.18
CA SER A 76 0.28 -2.12 2.43
C SER A 76 0.41 -2.96 3.70
N GLU A 77 -0.67 -3.07 4.48
CA GLU A 77 -0.72 -4.01 5.62
C GLU A 77 -0.69 -5.48 5.17
N GLU A 78 -1.02 -5.73 3.90
CA GLU A 78 -0.96 -7.06 3.29
C GLU A 78 0.44 -7.38 2.74
N PRO A 79 0.94 -8.61 2.95
CA PRO A 79 2.24 -9.04 2.45
C PRO A 79 2.23 -9.14 0.92
N THR A 80 3.01 -8.28 0.27
CA THR A 80 3.28 -8.34 -1.17
C THR A 80 4.25 -9.49 -1.52
N PRO A 81 4.12 -10.17 -2.67
CA PRO A 81 5.01 -11.25 -3.08
C PRO A 81 6.50 -10.88 -3.08
N LEU A 82 7.33 -11.85 -2.66
CA LEU A 82 8.78 -11.67 -2.53
C LEU A 82 9.54 -11.85 -3.87
N THR A 83 8.88 -12.41 -4.87
CA THR A 83 9.39 -12.72 -6.21
C THR A 83 8.70 -11.88 -7.28
N ILE A 84 9.34 -11.72 -8.44
CA ILE A 84 8.63 -11.19 -9.63
C ILE A 84 7.51 -12.16 -9.98
N ALA A 85 6.29 -11.63 -10.08
CA ALA A 85 5.10 -12.41 -10.35
C ALA A 85 4.22 -11.68 -11.38
N THR A 86 3.41 -12.45 -12.10
CA THR A 86 2.44 -11.90 -13.05
C THR A 86 1.10 -11.77 -12.35
N GLY A 87 0.40 -10.66 -12.56
CA GLY A 87 -0.87 -10.38 -11.92
C GLY A 87 -1.81 -9.56 -12.79
N MET A 88 -2.97 -9.24 -12.23
CA MET A 88 -3.97 -8.40 -12.87
C MET A 88 -4.09 -7.07 -12.13
N LEU A 89 -4.25 -6.00 -12.90
CA LEU A 89 -4.54 -4.67 -12.39
C LEU A 89 -5.89 -4.22 -12.94
N SER A 90 -6.78 -3.77 -12.06
CA SER A 90 -8.09 -3.24 -12.41
C SER A 90 -8.39 -1.98 -11.63
N LYS A 91 -9.10 -1.04 -12.26
CA LYS A 91 -9.71 0.10 -11.56
C LYS A 91 -10.80 -0.40 -10.61
N ALA A 92 -10.83 0.13 -9.39
CA ALA A 92 -11.85 -0.20 -8.40
C ALA A 92 -13.19 0.47 -8.73
#